data_AF-A0A375I1F3-F1
#
_entry.id   AF-A0A375I1F3-F1
#
_cell.length_a   1.000
_cell.length_b   1.000
_cell.length_c   1.000
_cell.angle_alpha   90.00
_cell.angle_beta   90.00
_cell.angle_gamma   90.00
#
_symmetry.space_group_name_H-M   'P 1'
#
loop_
_entity.id
_entity.type
_entity.pdbx_description
1 polymer ?
#
loop_
_entity_poly.entity_id
_entity_poly.type
_entity_poly.pdbx_seq_one_letter_code
_entity_poly.pdbx_strand_id
1 'polypeptide(L)'
;MGWFSAASADSIARYLAEHAQTLSINTLRQRLAAIAQWHVSQGFPDPNRAPHVRKVLKGIQALHPAQERRAKPLQLAQFEQLVVWLDAQIAAASMTGNDHHLQVLARNKALVLIGFWRGFRSDELSRLQIEHITVEPGRGMTIFLPHTKTDRNHAGTTHKAPALSRLCPVAAYVAWLAASGLAAGPVFRRIDRWGRIAEAGLQASSVVPLLRKLFQDAGLLQADRYSSHSLRRGFATWANANQWDLKMLMEYVGWKDVRSAMRYIDAADPFAQHRIEAALAPPPATLPSAPPPERRPTVPPKPVPETRLTVDLYIERNSKFVRGKSKARRWIEQFCLSQYQMRVFEQRRPRYEIVMPFTAGPELEKAIEVLLADMHENADLCNCFIEVTLHDPLTDTHWS
;
A
#
# COMPACT_ATOMS: atom_id res chain seq x y z
N MET A 1 -49.98 6.18 3.10
CA MET A 1 -48.80 5.29 3.22
C MET A 1 -48.52 4.71 1.85
N GLY A 2 -47.48 5.18 1.15
CA GLY A 2 -47.13 4.64 -0.18
C GLY A 2 -46.45 3.28 -0.03
N TRP A 3 -47.01 2.24 -0.62
CA TRP A 3 -46.33 0.95 -0.80
C TRP A 3 -45.16 1.13 -1.76
N PHE A 4 -43.95 1.26 -1.24
CA PHE A 4 -42.75 1.06 -2.04
C PHE A 4 -42.63 -0.44 -2.33
N SER A 5 -42.84 -0.88 -3.57
CA SER A 5 -42.62 -2.28 -3.93
C SER A 5 -41.12 -2.58 -3.87
N ALA A 6 -40.72 -3.63 -3.14
CA ALA A 6 -39.35 -4.13 -3.17
C ALA A 6 -38.92 -4.46 -4.60
N ALA A 7 -37.65 -4.22 -4.94
CA ALA A 7 -37.15 -4.47 -6.28
C ALA A 7 -37.08 -5.97 -6.55
N SER A 8 -37.62 -6.43 -7.68
CA SER A 8 -37.51 -7.83 -8.10
C SER A 8 -36.15 -8.09 -8.76
N ALA A 9 -35.68 -9.33 -8.72
CA ALA A 9 -34.44 -9.71 -9.39
C ALA A 9 -34.45 -9.39 -10.90
N ASP A 10 -35.63 -9.47 -11.57
CA ASP A 10 -35.77 -9.10 -12.98
C ASP A 10 -35.65 -7.59 -13.22
N SER A 11 -36.20 -6.78 -12.30
CA SER A 11 -36.02 -5.32 -12.36
C SER A 11 -34.54 -4.94 -12.22
N ILE A 12 -33.79 -5.62 -11.34
CA ILE A 12 -32.34 -5.45 -11.19
C ILE A 12 -31.59 -5.88 -12.45
N ALA A 13 -31.95 -7.02 -13.06
CA ALA A 13 -31.34 -7.49 -14.29
C ALA A 13 -31.52 -6.50 -15.45
N ARG A 14 -32.73 -5.95 -15.64
CA ARG A 14 -33.00 -4.90 -16.65
C ARG A 14 -32.20 -3.64 -16.37
N TYR A 15 -32.21 -3.18 -15.13
CA TYR A 15 -31.45 -2.02 -14.70
C TYR A 15 -29.95 -2.14 -15.03
N LEU A 16 -29.36 -3.30 -14.76
CA LEU A 16 -27.96 -3.57 -15.09
C LEU A 16 -27.71 -3.53 -16.60
N ALA A 17 -28.60 -4.11 -17.41
CA ALA A 17 -28.48 -4.11 -18.86
C ALA A 17 -28.59 -2.70 -19.45
N GLU A 18 -29.56 -1.90 -19.00
CA GLU A 18 -29.77 -0.51 -19.43
C GLU A 18 -28.54 0.38 -19.16
N HIS A 19 -27.84 0.12 -18.06
CA HIS A 19 -26.68 0.92 -17.64
C HIS A 19 -25.33 0.30 -18.01
N ALA A 20 -25.32 -0.83 -18.73
CA ALA A 20 -24.11 -1.60 -19.04
C ALA A 20 -23.09 -0.79 -19.85
N GLN A 21 -23.55 0.10 -20.73
CA GLN A 21 -22.70 0.90 -21.62
C GLN A 21 -22.29 2.25 -21.00
N THR A 22 -23.08 2.76 -20.04
CA THR A 22 -22.91 4.12 -19.52
C THR A 22 -22.20 4.16 -18.17
N LEU A 23 -22.29 3.09 -17.36
CA LEU A 23 -21.71 3.03 -16.03
C LEU A 23 -20.59 2.01 -15.93
N SER A 24 -19.59 2.34 -15.11
CA SER A 24 -18.54 1.38 -14.78
C SER A 24 -19.09 0.21 -13.97
N ILE A 25 -18.47 -0.97 -14.12
CA ILE A 25 -18.81 -2.17 -13.33
C ILE A 25 -18.75 -1.90 -11.82
N ASN A 26 -17.79 -1.09 -11.37
CA ASN A 26 -17.67 -0.72 -9.96
C ASN A 26 -18.86 0.13 -9.49
N THR A 27 -19.32 1.06 -10.33
CA THR A 27 -20.53 1.85 -10.07
C THR A 27 -21.75 0.94 -9.99
N LEU A 28 -21.92 0.01 -10.93
CA LEU A 28 -23.03 -0.96 -10.91
C LEU A 28 -23.00 -1.80 -9.63
N ARG A 29 -21.83 -2.34 -9.25
CA ARG A 29 -21.66 -3.10 -7.99
C ARG A 29 -21.98 -2.28 -6.75
N GLN A 30 -21.57 -1.01 -6.71
CA GLN A 30 -21.88 -0.11 -5.60
C GLN A 30 -23.39 0.13 -5.48
N ARG A 31 -24.08 0.37 -6.61
CA ARG A 31 -25.53 0.55 -6.62
C ARG A 31 -26.27 -0.72 -6.20
N LEU A 32 -25.84 -1.90 -6.69
CA LEU A 32 -26.36 -3.18 -6.22
C LEU A 32 -26.16 -3.34 -4.71
N ALA A 33 -24.98 -3.05 -4.18
CA ALA A 33 -24.73 -3.15 -2.73
C ALA A 33 -25.67 -2.26 -1.91
N ALA A 34 -25.94 -1.03 -2.36
CA ALA A 34 -26.90 -0.13 -1.71
C ALA A 34 -28.33 -0.72 -1.74
N ILE A 35 -28.74 -1.28 -2.87
CA ILE A 35 -30.04 -1.95 -3.02
C ILE A 35 -30.13 -3.17 -2.09
N ALA A 36 -29.09 -4.01 -2.04
CA ALA A 36 -29.03 -5.16 -1.14
C ALA A 36 -29.15 -4.72 0.32
N GLN A 37 -28.39 -3.70 0.71
CA GLN A 37 -28.41 -3.17 2.08
C GLN A 37 -29.79 -2.65 2.44
N TRP A 38 -30.46 -1.90 1.54
CA TRP A 38 -31.81 -1.44 1.77
C TRP A 38 -32.78 -2.62 1.96
N HIS A 39 -32.77 -3.62 1.07
CA HIS A 39 -33.65 -4.80 1.18
C HIS A 39 -33.45 -5.50 2.52
N VAL A 40 -32.21 -5.81 2.87
CA VAL A 40 -31.88 -6.47 4.14
C VAL A 40 -32.31 -5.64 5.34
N SER A 41 -32.10 -4.31 5.31
CA SER A 41 -32.53 -3.41 6.40
C SER A 41 -34.05 -3.33 6.59
N GLN A 42 -34.80 -3.57 5.51
CA GLN A 42 -36.26 -3.59 5.51
C GLN A 42 -36.84 -5.01 5.69
N GLY A 43 -36.00 -6.02 5.92
CA GLY A 43 -36.42 -7.42 6.10
C GLY A 43 -36.77 -8.17 4.82
N PHE A 44 -36.54 -7.58 3.64
CA PHE A 44 -36.74 -8.25 2.35
C PHE A 44 -35.52 -9.10 1.96
N PRO A 45 -35.72 -10.20 1.19
CA PRO A 45 -34.60 -10.94 0.61
C PRO A 45 -33.81 -10.09 -0.38
N ASP A 46 -32.49 -10.28 -0.42
CA ASP A 46 -31.60 -9.56 -1.34
C ASP A 46 -31.82 -10.03 -2.79
N PRO A 47 -32.38 -9.18 -3.69
CA PRO A 47 -32.66 -9.56 -5.08
C PRO A 47 -31.38 -9.79 -5.89
N ASN A 48 -30.23 -9.28 -5.43
CA ASN A 48 -28.95 -9.40 -6.13
C ASN A 48 -28.32 -10.79 -5.99
N ARG A 49 -28.82 -11.61 -5.04
CA ARG A 49 -28.36 -13.00 -4.87
C ARG A 49 -28.86 -13.93 -5.97
N ALA A 50 -29.88 -13.52 -6.73
CA ALA A 50 -30.45 -14.32 -7.79
C ALA A 50 -29.40 -14.70 -8.86
N PRO A 51 -29.33 -15.97 -9.31
CA PRO A 51 -28.32 -16.42 -10.26
C PRO A 51 -28.28 -15.64 -11.57
N HIS A 52 -29.44 -15.22 -12.09
CA HIS A 52 -29.51 -14.49 -13.36
C HIS A 52 -28.96 -13.06 -13.23
N VAL A 53 -29.17 -12.36 -12.12
CA VAL A 53 -28.56 -11.05 -11.85
C VAL A 53 -27.03 -11.16 -11.89
N ARG A 54 -26.48 -12.21 -11.27
CA ARG A 54 -25.03 -12.49 -11.31
C ARG A 54 -24.54 -12.83 -12.72
N LYS A 55 -25.32 -13.56 -13.51
CA LYS A 55 -25.01 -13.86 -14.92
C LYS A 55 -24.99 -12.59 -15.76
N VAL A 56 -25.99 -11.71 -15.62
CA VAL A 56 -26.03 -10.42 -16.32
C VAL A 56 -24.80 -9.58 -15.98
N LEU A 57 -24.44 -9.45 -14.70
CA LEU A 57 -23.26 -8.69 -14.30
C LEU A 57 -21.95 -9.29 -14.87
N LYS A 58 -21.84 -10.63 -14.93
CA LYS A 58 -20.71 -11.31 -15.59
C LYS A 58 -20.70 -11.06 -17.10
N GLY A 59 -21.85 -11.07 -17.76
CA GLY A 59 -22.01 -10.76 -19.18
C GLY A 59 -21.58 -9.34 -19.50
N ILE A 60 -22.02 -8.36 -18.70
CA ILE A 60 -21.58 -6.96 -18.80
C ILE A 60 -20.06 -6.86 -18.65
N GLN A 61 -19.47 -7.57 -17.68
CA GLN A 61 -18.01 -7.57 -17.51
C GLN A 61 -17.26 -8.17 -18.70
N ALA A 62 -17.82 -9.18 -19.36
CA ALA A 62 -17.22 -9.79 -20.54
C ALA A 62 -17.35 -8.91 -21.80
N LEU A 63 -18.50 -8.25 -21.97
CA LEU A 63 -18.80 -7.42 -23.14
C LEU A 63 -18.24 -5.99 -23.04
N HIS A 64 -18.05 -5.49 -21.82
CA HIS A 64 -17.51 -4.16 -21.55
C HIS A 64 -16.27 -4.25 -20.65
N PRO A 65 -15.16 -4.85 -21.14
CA PRO A 65 -13.91 -4.90 -20.39
C PRO A 65 -13.36 -3.48 -20.26
N ALA A 66 -13.58 -2.87 -19.09
CA ALA A 66 -13.01 -1.58 -18.76
C ALA A 66 -11.63 -1.76 -18.13
N GLN A 67 -10.61 -1.10 -18.68
CA GLN A 67 -9.34 -0.93 -17.97
C GLN A 67 -9.60 -0.09 -16.71
N GLU A 68 -9.24 -0.62 -15.54
CA GLU A 68 -9.37 0.14 -14.29
C GLU A 68 -8.55 1.43 -14.37
N ARG A 69 -9.24 2.58 -14.44
CA ARG A 69 -8.60 3.89 -14.41
C ARG A 69 -8.05 4.14 -13.00
N ARG A 70 -6.76 3.90 -12.81
CA ARG A 70 -6.05 4.22 -11.55
C ARG A 70 -5.67 5.69 -11.54
N ALA A 71 -5.77 6.33 -10.38
CA ALA A 71 -5.33 7.71 -10.19
C ALA A 71 -3.85 7.85 -10.57
N LYS A 72 -3.46 8.91 -11.28
CA LYS A 72 -2.05 9.17 -11.57
C LYS A 72 -1.28 9.34 -10.25
N PRO A 73 -0.18 8.61 -9.99
CA PRO A 73 0.62 8.82 -8.78
C PRO A 73 1.26 10.21 -8.85
N LEU A 74 1.24 10.95 -7.74
CA LEU A 74 2.02 12.18 -7.64
C LEU A 74 3.48 11.78 -7.40
N GLN A 75 4.35 11.98 -8.39
CA GLN A 75 5.76 11.62 -8.24
C GLN A 75 6.47 12.58 -7.28
N LEU A 76 7.56 12.13 -6.65
CA LEU A 76 8.29 12.95 -5.68
C LEU A 76 8.76 14.28 -6.27
N ALA A 77 9.27 14.29 -7.51
CA ALA A 77 9.71 15.53 -8.17
C ALA A 77 8.54 16.53 -8.40
N GLN A 78 7.35 16.04 -8.76
CA GLN A 78 6.15 16.88 -8.91
C GLN A 78 5.67 17.41 -7.56
N PHE A 79 5.80 16.61 -6.51
CA PHE A 79 5.48 16.98 -5.15
C PHE A 79 6.46 18.05 -4.61
N GLU A 80 7.75 17.92 -4.91
CA GLU A 80 8.77 18.93 -4.62
C GLU A 80 8.48 20.25 -5.33
N GLN A 81 8.18 20.20 -6.64
CA GLN A 81 7.80 21.39 -7.42
C GLN A 81 6.62 22.13 -6.79
N LEU A 82 5.58 21.41 -6.38
CA LEU A 82 4.42 22.00 -5.71
C LEU A 82 4.81 22.69 -4.39
N VAL A 83 5.64 22.04 -3.57
CA VAL A 83 6.02 22.58 -2.27
C VAL A 83 6.92 23.81 -2.44
N VAL A 84 7.85 23.80 -3.40
CA VAL A 84 8.67 24.98 -3.75
C VAL A 84 7.79 26.15 -4.17
N TRP A 85 6.78 25.90 -5.02
CA TRP A 85 5.82 26.93 -5.41
C TRP A 85 5.04 27.46 -4.21
N LEU A 86 4.51 26.59 -3.35
CA LEU A 86 3.79 26.99 -2.13
C LEU A 86 4.69 27.83 -1.20
N ASP A 87 5.96 27.48 -1.06
CA ASP A 87 6.91 28.20 -0.21
C ASP A 87 7.18 29.61 -0.71
N ALA A 88 7.35 29.77 -2.03
CA ALA A 88 7.48 31.09 -2.65
C ALA A 88 6.22 31.94 -2.44
N GLN A 89 5.03 31.35 -2.63
CA GLN A 89 3.77 32.07 -2.44
C GLN A 89 3.53 32.45 -0.97
N ILE A 90 3.90 31.58 -0.02
CA ILE A 90 3.83 31.85 1.42
C ILE A 90 4.75 33.01 1.78
N ALA A 91 6.00 33.00 1.30
CA ALA A 91 6.95 34.09 1.53
C ALA A 91 6.42 35.43 1.01
N ALA A 92 5.87 35.44 -0.21
CA ALA A 92 5.27 36.64 -0.79
C ALA A 92 4.04 37.16 -0.01
N ALA A 93 3.16 36.25 0.44
CA ALA A 93 2.00 36.60 1.25
C ALA A 93 2.40 37.19 2.61
N SER A 94 3.44 36.64 3.26
CA SER A 94 3.99 37.16 4.50
C SER A 94 4.60 38.56 4.32
N MET A 95 5.36 38.80 3.25
CA MET A 95 5.94 40.12 2.97
C MET A 95 4.91 41.21 2.70
N THR A 96 3.76 40.84 2.14
CA THR A 96 2.67 41.77 1.82
C THR A 96 1.64 41.94 2.94
N GLY A 97 1.78 41.21 4.06
CA GLY A 97 0.81 41.23 5.16
C GLY A 97 -0.56 40.68 4.77
N ASN A 98 -0.64 39.83 3.75
CA ASN A 98 -1.91 39.26 3.29
C ASN A 98 -2.25 37.99 4.07
N ASP A 99 -2.78 38.17 5.29
CA ASP A 99 -3.08 37.09 6.22
C ASP A 99 -4.02 36.03 5.64
N HIS A 100 -5.05 36.45 4.89
CA HIS A 100 -5.97 35.53 4.23
C HIS A 100 -5.23 34.60 3.25
N HIS A 101 -4.37 35.16 2.40
CA HIS A 101 -3.62 34.36 1.43
C HIS A 101 -2.62 33.43 2.13
N LEU A 102 -1.94 33.94 3.16
CA LEU A 102 -1.02 33.17 3.99
C LEU A 102 -1.72 31.96 4.62
N GLN A 103 -2.89 32.16 5.24
CA GLN A 103 -3.70 31.09 5.83
C GLN A 103 -4.11 30.04 4.80
N VAL A 104 -4.59 30.46 3.63
CA VAL A 104 -4.98 29.53 2.56
C VAL A 104 -3.81 28.68 2.11
N LEU A 105 -2.64 29.29 1.88
CA LEU A 105 -1.44 28.58 1.42
C LEU A 105 -0.86 27.66 2.49
N ALA A 106 -0.79 28.11 3.74
CA ALA A 106 -0.31 27.31 4.87
C ALA A 106 -1.19 26.07 5.09
N ARG A 107 -2.53 26.23 5.08
CA ARG A 107 -3.49 25.12 5.12
C ARG A 107 -3.24 24.12 4.00
N ASN A 108 -3.12 24.63 2.78
CA ASN A 108 -2.95 23.81 1.59
C ASN A 108 -1.64 23.02 1.65
N LYS A 109 -0.54 23.65 2.07
CA LYS A 109 0.77 23.02 2.27
C LYS A 109 0.71 21.92 3.32
N ALA A 110 0.10 22.18 4.48
CA ALA A 110 -0.09 21.16 5.51
C ALA A 110 -0.93 19.98 5.01
N LEU A 111 -2.03 20.24 4.30
CA LEU A 111 -2.91 19.21 3.75
C LEU A 111 -2.18 18.29 2.77
N VAL A 112 -1.44 18.84 1.81
CA VAL A 112 -0.73 18.01 0.82
C VAL A 112 0.44 17.24 1.44
N LEU A 113 1.17 17.84 2.38
CA LEU A 113 2.30 17.17 3.04
C LEU A 113 1.85 16.02 3.93
N ILE A 114 0.83 16.25 4.76
CA ILE A 114 0.24 15.18 5.57
C ILE A 114 -0.37 14.11 4.67
N GLY A 115 -1.16 14.52 3.66
CA GLY A 115 -1.81 13.60 2.73
C GLY A 115 -0.84 12.71 1.96
N PHE A 116 0.29 13.26 1.52
CA PHE A 116 1.34 12.48 0.86
C PHE A 116 2.03 11.55 1.86
N TRP A 117 2.69 12.07 2.88
CA TRP A 117 3.54 11.28 3.78
C TRP A 117 2.80 10.25 4.63
N ARG A 118 1.49 10.42 4.85
CA ARG A 118 0.65 9.44 5.53
C ARG A 118 -0.21 8.61 4.58
N GLY A 119 -0.21 8.95 3.30
CA GLY A 119 -1.09 8.34 2.31
C GLY A 119 -2.57 8.49 2.64
N PHE A 120 -2.96 9.56 3.35
CA PHE A 120 -4.34 9.77 3.75
C PHE A 120 -5.24 10.09 2.56
N ARG A 121 -6.45 9.53 2.59
CA ARG A 121 -7.53 9.83 1.66
C ARG A 121 -8.20 11.15 2.04
N SER A 122 -8.99 11.71 1.12
CA SER A 122 -9.74 12.94 1.38
C SER A 122 -10.66 12.84 2.58
N ASP A 123 -11.27 11.68 2.81
CA ASP A 123 -12.16 11.47 3.94
C ASP A 123 -11.39 11.39 5.26
N GLU A 124 -10.21 10.77 5.26
CA GLU A 124 -9.29 10.74 6.41
C GLU A 124 -8.77 12.16 6.72
N LEU A 125 -8.31 12.91 5.71
CA LEU A 125 -7.87 14.30 5.86
C LEU A 125 -8.98 15.21 6.40
N SER A 126 -10.22 15.08 5.89
CA SER A 126 -11.36 15.90 6.34
C SER A 126 -11.77 15.66 7.79
N ARG A 127 -11.38 14.52 8.38
CA ARG A 127 -11.76 14.13 9.75
C ARG A 127 -10.63 14.33 10.76
N LEU A 128 -9.49 14.88 10.35
CA LEU A 128 -8.42 15.19 11.29
C LEU A 128 -8.89 16.26 12.27
N GLN A 129 -8.69 15.97 13.56
CA GLN A 129 -9.04 16.84 14.67
C GLN A 129 -7.77 17.25 15.41
N ILE A 130 -7.69 18.50 15.86
CA ILE A 130 -6.51 19.02 16.56
C ILE A 130 -6.27 18.26 17.86
N GLU A 131 -7.33 17.95 18.61
CA GLU A 131 -7.27 17.17 19.86
C GLU A 131 -6.73 15.74 19.68
N HIS A 132 -6.70 15.22 18.45
CA HIS A 132 -6.19 13.89 18.13
C HIS A 132 -4.79 13.91 17.52
N ILE A 133 -4.11 15.07 17.53
CA ILE A 133 -2.76 15.21 17.00
C ILE A 133 -1.84 15.69 18.11
N THR A 134 -0.79 14.92 18.36
CA THR A 134 0.27 15.27 19.30
C THR A 134 1.56 15.46 18.55
N VAL A 135 2.16 16.64 18.64
CA VAL A 135 3.46 16.95 18.04
C VAL A 135 4.55 16.66 19.06
N GLU A 136 5.56 15.89 18.67
CA GLU A 136 6.79 15.66 19.42
C GLU A 136 7.93 16.44 18.72
N PRO A 137 8.36 17.59 19.28
CA PRO A 137 9.37 18.45 18.66
C PRO A 137 10.64 17.68 18.28
N GLY A 138 11.14 17.93 17.07
CA GLY A 138 12.34 17.27 16.54
C GLY A 138 12.17 15.79 16.15
N ARG A 139 11.07 15.13 16.54
CA ARG A 139 10.82 13.71 16.28
C ARG A 139 9.73 13.47 15.25
N GLY A 140 8.56 14.04 15.44
CA GLY A 140 7.40 13.70 14.61
C GLY A 140 6.07 14.22 15.14
N MET A 141 5.00 13.65 14.63
CA MET A 141 3.66 13.78 15.21
C MET A 141 2.92 12.46 15.18
N THR A 142 2.08 12.28 16.18
CA THR A 142 1.13 11.17 16.29
C THR A 142 -0.26 11.70 15.95
N ILE A 143 -0.97 10.99 15.07
CA ILE A 143 -2.29 11.34 14.54
C ILE A 143 -3.24 10.19 14.82
N PHE A 144 -4.25 10.42 15.64
CA PHE A 144 -5.31 9.45 15.90
C PHE A 144 -6.52 9.70 15.00
N LEU A 145 -7.00 8.65 14.34
CA LEU A 145 -8.25 8.65 13.57
C LEU A 145 -9.26 7.75 14.30
N PRO A 146 -10.33 8.31 14.90
CA PRO A 146 -11.32 7.53 15.65
C PRO A 146 -12.07 6.48 14.82
N HIS A 147 -12.17 6.70 13.51
CA HIS A 147 -12.81 5.74 12.60
C HIS A 147 -12.10 5.70 11.25
N THR A 148 -11.86 4.50 10.76
CA THR A 148 -11.35 4.26 9.40
C THR A 148 -12.30 3.36 8.63
N LYS A 149 -12.27 3.43 7.29
CA LYS A 149 -13.19 2.68 6.41
C LYS A 149 -13.18 1.16 6.64
N THR A 150 -12.11 0.61 7.22
CA THR A 150 -11.93 -0.81 7.49
C THR A 150 -12.01 -1.14 8.98
N ASP A 151 -12.41 -0.18 9.81
CA ASP A 151 -12.57 -0.35 11.25
C ASP A 151 -14.04 -0.59 11.62
N ARG A 152 -14.43 -1.87 11.61
CA ARG A 152 -15.78 -2.30 11.97
C ARG A 152 -16.08 -2.13 13.46
N ASN A 153 -15.05 -2.05 14.30
CA ASN A 153 -15.18 -2.03 15.75
C ASN A 153 -15.04 -0.62 16.34
N HIS A 154 -14.77 0.39 15.50
CA HIS A 154 -14.55 1.78 15.93
C HIS A 154 -13.43 1.92 16.98
N ALA A 155 -12.42 1.04 16.92
CA ALA A 155 -11.25 1.10 17.78
C ALA A 155 -10.33 2.29 17.46
N GLY A 156 -10.50 2.88 16.27
CA GLY A 156 -9.64 3.93 15.76
C GLY A 156 -8.29 3.40 15.29
N THR A 157 -7.47 4.28 14.74
CA THR A 157 -6.12 3.94 14.27
C THR A 157 -5.18 5.09 14.52
N THR A 158 -4.06 4.79 15.15
CA THR A 158 -2.99 5.77 15.40
C THR A 158 -1.93 5.67 14.31
N HIS A 159 -1.53 6.83 13.82
CA HIS A 159 -0.59 6.98 12.73
C HIS A 159 0.55 7.89 13.16
N LYS A 160 1.79 7.58 12.75
CA LYS A 160 2.96 8.41 13.03
C LYS A 160 3.47 9.04 11.74
N ALA A 161 3.75 10.34 11.78
CA ALA A 161 4.42 11.08 10.72
C ALA A 161 5.76 11.61 11.26
N PRO A 162 6.90 11.25 10.66
CA PRO A 162 8.20 11.75 11.12
C PRO A 162 8.37 13.24 10.83
N ALA A 163 9.17 13.91 11.66
CA ALA A 163 9.73 15.20 11.31
C ALA A 163 10.82 14.98 10.25
N LEU A 164 10.76 15.74 9.16
CA LEU A 164 11.69 15.60 8.03
C LEU A 164 12.49 16.89 7.88
N SER A 165 13.70 16.78 7.34
CA SER A 165 14.54 17.95 6.99
C SER A 165 13.98 18.74 5.82
N ARG A 166 13.24 18.07 4.92
CA ARG A 166 12.59 18.65 3.74
C ARG A 166 11.19 18.08 3.58
N LEU A 167 10.30 18.84 2.95
CA LEU A 167 8.90 18.44 2.73
C LEU A 167 8.20 18.03 4.05
N CYS A 168 8.53 18.70 5.15
CA CYS A 168 8.18 18.24 6.49
C CYS A 168 6.68 18.41 6.81
N PRO A 169 5.93 17.30 7.06
CA PRO A 169 4.51 17.40 7.39
C PRO A 169 4.28 18.03 8.77
N VAL A 170 5.20 17.81 9.72
CA VAL A 170 5.13 18.37 11.08
C VAL A 170 5.30 19.88 11.05
N ALA A 171 6.34 20.38 10.38
CA ALA A 171 6.59 21.82 10.27
C ALA A 171 5.44 22.54 9.56
N ALA A 172 4.88 21.93 8.51
CA ALA A 172 3.74 22.49 7.81
C ALA A 172 2.46 22.52 8.66
N TYR A 173 2.21 21.46 9.44
CA TYR A 173 1.11 21.42 10.40
C TYR A 173 1.21 22.53 11.45
N VAL A 174 2.38 22.69 12.07
CA VAL A 174 2.63 23.73 13.07
C VAL A 174 2.49 25.13 12.46
N ALA A 175 3.04 25.37 11.26
CA ALA A 175 2.89 26.64 10.56
C ALA A 175 1.42 26.97 10.23
N TRP A 176 0.62 25.95 9.87
CA TRP A 176 -0.81 26.13 9.65
C TRP A 176 -1.55 26.48 10.94
N LEU A 177 -1.28 25.82 12.06
CA LEU A 177 -1.90 26.18 13.34
C LEU A 177 -1.53 27.61 13.76
N ALA A 178 -0.27 27.99 13.60
CA ALA A 178 0.18 29.36 13.89
C ALA A 178 -0.53 30.41 13.02
N ALA A 179 -0.67 30.16 11.70
CA ALA A 179 -1.34 31.10 10.79
C ALA A 179 -2.86 31.18 11.02
N SER A 180 -3.48 30.07 11.42
CA SER A 180 -4.95 29.98 11.59
C SER A 180 -5.45 30.37 12.97
N GLY A 181 -4.59 30.30 14.00
CA GLY A 181 -4.99 30.51 15.40
C GLY A 181 -5.92 29.43 15.95
N LEU A 182 -6.06 28.29 15.26
CA LEU A 182 -6.94 27.20 15.70
C LEU A 182 -6.33 26.43 16.88
N ALA A 183 -7.11 26.22 17.93
CA ALA A 183 -6.69 25.46 19.12
C ALA A 183 -7.43 24.12 19.31
N ALA A 184 -8.58 23.91 18.66
CA ALA A 184 -9.39 22.70 18.81
C ALA A 184 -10.23 22.41 17.56
N GLY A 185 -10.79 21.20 17.45
CA GLY A 185 -11.73 20.83 16.39
C GLY A 185 -11.04 20.53 15.04
N PRO A 186 -11.75 20.68 13.91
CA PRO A 186 -11.26 20.21 12.62
C PRO A 186 -9.98 20.93 12.20
N VAL A 187 -8.95 20.15 11.84
CA VAL A 187 -7.64 20.67 11.42
C VAL A 187 -7.76 21.47 10.13
N PHE A 188 -8.45 20.90 9.14
CA PHE A 188 -8.62 21.53 7.84
C PHE A 188 -10.03 22.07 7.70
N ARG A 189 -10.14 23.40 7.59
CA ARG A 189 -11.42 24.11 7.50
C ARG A 189 -11.49 24.92 6.22
N ARG A 190 -12.72 25.21 5.79
CA ARG A 190 -12.94 26.15 4.68
C ARG A 190 -12.55 27.55 5.14
N ILE A 191 -11.91 28.29 4.24
CA ILE A 191 -11.61 29.71 4.42
C ILE A 191 -12.41 30.43 3.34
N ASP A 192 -13.20 31.43 3.72
CA ASP A 192 -13.96 32.23 2.75
C ASP A 192 -13.11 33.35 2.14
N ARG A 193 -13.67 34.07 1.15
CA ARG A 193 -12.96 35.14 0.44
C ARG A 193 -12.55 36.33 1.31
N TRP A 194 -13.07 36.41 2.53
CA TRP A 194 -12.79 37.47 3.50
C TRP A 194 -11.83 37.02 4.60
N GLY A 195 -11.24 35.82 4.49
CA GLY A 195 -10.31 35.29 5.50
C GLY A 195 -10.98 34.63 6.70
N ARG A 196 -12.30 34.45 6.71
CA ARG A 196 -12.97 33.79 7.84
C ARG A 196 -12.83 32.28 7.71
N ILE A 197 -12.34 31.66 8.77
CA ILE A 197 -12.22 30.21 8.90
C ILE A 197 -13.56 29.66 9.42
N ALA A 198 -14.13 28.69 8.72
CA ALA A 198 -15.39 28.06 9.12
C ALA A 198 -15.22 27.23 10.41
N GLU A 199 -16.30 26.97 11.12
CA GLU A 199 -16.28 26.02 12.25
C GLU A 199 -16.19 24.56 11.79
N ALA A 200 -16.94 24.23 10.73
CA ALA A 200 -16.96 22.89 10.18
C ALA A 200 -15.69 22.56 9.39
N GLY A 201 -15.30 21.28 9.45
CA GLY A 201 -14.21 20.74 8.65
C GLY A 201 -14.49 20.80 7.14
N LEU A 202 -13.40 20.77 6.37
CA LEU A 202 -13.45 20.73 4.91
C LEU A 202 -14.13 19.44 4.45
N GLN A 203 -15.09 19.51 3.54
CA GLN A 203 -15.74 18.30 3.04
C GLN A 203 -14.76 17.47 2.21
N ALA A 204 -14.82 16.13 2.34
CA ALA A 204 -13.97 15.22 1.57
C ALA A 204 -14.08 15.45 0.04
N SER A 205 -15.27 15.83 -0.44
CA SER A 205 -15.53 16.18 -1.84
C SER A 205 -14.77 17.41 -2.32
N SER A 206 -14.48 18.36 -1.43
CA SER A 206 -13.77 19.61 -1.75
C SER A 206 -12.25 19.43 -1.90
N VAL A 207 -11.69 18.33 -1.39
CA VAL A 207 -10.24 18.08 -1.44
C VAL A 207 -9.76 17.88 -2.87
N VAL A 208 -10.49 17.13 -3.71
CA VAL A 208 -10.05 16.86 -5.09
C VAL A 208 -10.00 18.13 -5.95
N PRO A 209 -11.05 18.98 -6.00
CA PRO A 209 -10.97 20.26 -6.69
C PRO A 209 -9.84 21.15 -6.17
N LEU A 210 -9.61 21.18 -4.85
CA LEU A 210 -8.53 21.94 -4.24
C LEU A 210 -7.16 21.46 -4.71
N LEU A 211 -6.91 20.14 -4.69
CA LEU A 211 -5.65 19.56 -5.16
C LEU A 211 -5.39 19.88 -6.64
N ARG A 212 -6.41 19.72 -7.48
CA ARG A 212 -6.29 20.00 -8.92
C ARG A 212 -5.95 21.46 -9.19
N LYS A 213 -6.61 22.38 -8.47
CA LYS A 213 -6.30 23.81 -8.55
C LYS A 213 -4.85 24.08 -8.13
N LEU A 214 -4.41 23.54 -6.99
CA LEU A 214 -3.01 23.69 -6.54
C LEU A 214 -2.00 23.17 -7.56
N PHE A 215 -2.25 22.00 -8.14
CA PHE A 215 -1.36 21.43 -9.15
C PHE A 215 -1.33 22.28 -10.42
N GLN A 216 -2.47 22.82 -10.84
CA GLN A 216 -2.55 23.74 -11.98
C GLN A 216 -1.78 25.03 -11.70
N ASP A 217 -2.00 25.65 -10.54
CA ASP A 217 -1.34 26.91 -10.14
C ASP A 217 0.19 26.73 -10.02
N ALA A 218 0.65 25.55 -9.60
CA ALA A 218 2.07 25.17 -9.54
C ALA A 218 2.67 24.69 -10.88
N GLY A 219 1.89 24.71 -11.98
CA GLY A 219 2.36 24.37 -13.32
C GLY A 219 2.52 22.87 -13.60
N LEU A 220 1.87 21.99 -12.84
CA LEU A 220 1.92 20.54 -13.10
C LEU A 220 1.02 20.16 -14.28
N LEU A 221 1.60 19.46 -15.26
CA LEU A 221 0.88 18.98 -16.43
C LEU A 221 -0.18 17.92 -16.07
N GLN A 222 -1.32 17.99 -16.77
CA GLN A 222 -2.47 17.07 -16.61
C GLN A 222 -3.03 17.06 -15.18
N ALA A 223 -3.20 18.25 -14.60
CA ALA A 223 -3.71 18.43 -13.24
C ALA A 223 -5.08 17.72 -13.02
N ASP A 224 -5.91 17.66 -14.06
CA ASP A 224 -7.22 17.00 -14.10
C ASP A 224 -7.15 15.49 -13.83
N ARG A 225 -6.01 14.84 -14.08
CA ARG A 225 -5.83 13.39 -13.86
C ARG A 225 -5.54 13.02 -12.41
N TYR A 226 -5.27 13.99 -11.55
CA TYR A 226 -5.06 13.73 -10.14
C TYR A 226 -6.38 13.65 -9.37
N SER A 227 -6.35 12.88 -8.28
CA SER A 227 -7.46 12.69 -7.35
C SER A 227 -6.92 12.59 -5.93
N SER A 228 -7.82 12.36 -4.97
CA SER A 228 -7.47 12.10 -3.57
C SER A 228 -6.50 10.94 -3.38
N HIS A 229 -6.58 9.93 -4.25
CA HIS A 229 -5.71 8.75 -4.18
C HIS A 229 -4.31 9.00 -4.78
N SER A 230 -4.11 10.12 -5.48
CA SER A 230 -2.82 10.44 -6.10
C SER A 230 -1.71 10.65 -5.07
N LEU A 231 -2.03 11.25 -3.92
CA LEU A 231 -1.09 11.41 -2.80
C LEU A 231 -0.70 10.05 -2.23
N ARG A 232 -1.69 9.21 -1.90
CA ARG A 232 -1.45 7.85 -1.40
C ARG A 232 -0.66 6.98 -2.36
N ARG A 233 -0.97 7.03 -3.65
CA ARG A 233 -0.21 6.30 -4.68
C ARG A 233 1.19 6.86 -4.83
N GLY A 234 1.35 8.17 -4.82
CA GLY A 234 2.65 8.83 -4.88
C GLY A 234 3.58 8.36 -3.76
N PHE A 235 3.09 8.37 -2.52
CA PHE A 235 3.84 7.84 -1.38
C PHE A 235 4.16 6.35 -1.52
N ALA A 236 3.19 5.52 -1.90
CA ALA A 236 3.43 4.09 -2.03
C ALA A 236 4.45 3.76 -3.14
N THR A 237 4.39 4.46 -4.28
CA THR A 237 5.38 4.36 -5.35
C THR A 237 6.76 4.80 -4.86
N TRP A 238 6.84 5.91 -4.11
CA TRP A 238 8.09 6.36 -3.49
C TRP A 238 8.65 5.34 -2.51
N ALA A 239 7.84 4.81 -1.58
CA ALA A 239 8.27 3.84 -0.58
C ALA A 239 8.76 2.54 -1.23
N ASN A 240 8.06 2.05 -2.25
CA ASN A 240 8.47 0.88 -3.03
C ASN A 240 9.81 1.12 -3.76
N ALA A 241 9.99 2.29 -4.37
CA ALA A 241 11.26 2.67 -5.01
C ALA A 241 12.41 2.79 -3.99
N ASN A 242 12.11 3.06 -2.72
CA ASN A 242 13.05 3.08 -1.61
C ASN A 242 13.11 1.74 -0.84
N GLN A 243 12.65 0.66 -1.46
CA GLN A 243 12.77 -0.72 -0.95
C GLN A 243 12.13 -0.94 0.42
N TRP A 244 11.08 -0.20 0.76
CA TRP A 244 10.30 -0.50 1.96
C TRP A 244 9.69 -1.88 1.81
N ASP A 245 9.85 -2.72 2.84
CA ASP A 245 9.23 -4.03 2.85
C ASP A 245 7.69 -3.89 2.93
N LEU A 246 7.00 -4.93 2.46
CA LEU A 246 5.54 -4.93 2.40
C LEU A 246 4.89 -4.79 3.78
N LYS A 247 5.46 -5.40 4.82
CA LYS A 247 4.91 -5.38 6.18
C LYS A 247 5.00 -3.98 6.77
N MET A 248 6.17 -3.36 6.71
CA MET A 248 6.43 -1.98 7.11
C MET A 248 5.53 -1.03 6.34
N LEU A 249 5.36 -1.20 5.03
CA LEU A 249 4.48 -0.36 4.23
C LEU A 249 3.01 -0.53 4.63
N MET A 250 2.56 -1.75 4.89
CA MET A 250 1.20 -2.05 5.35
C MET A 250 0.92 -1.44 6.72
N GLU A 251 1.82 -1.61 7.69
CA GLU A 251 1.73 -1.02 9.02
C GLU A 251 1.73 0.51 8.95
N TYR A 252 2.69 1.07 8.21
CA TYR A 252 2.83 2.51 8.09
C TYR A 252 1.62 3.13 7.40
N VAL A 253 1.08 2.55 6.33
CA VAL A 253 -0.07 3.13 5.58
C VAL A 253 -1.43 2.71 6.16
N GLY A 254 -1.47 1.74 7.07
CA GLY A 254 -2.69 1.19 7.67
C GLY A 254 -3.47 0.27 6.73
N TRP A 255 -2.80 -0.48 5.86
CA TRP A 255 -3.44 -1.49 5.02
C TRP A 255 -3.61 -2.80 5.80
N LYS A 256 -4.86 -3.22 5.99
CA LYS A 256 -5.19 -4.49 6.66
C LYS A 256 -5.19 -5.71 5.72
N ASP A 257 -5.26 -5.50 4.41
CA ASP A 257 -5.36 -6.57 3.41
C ASP A 257 -4.20 -6.50 2.41
N VAL A 258 -3.45 -7.58 2.32
CA VAL A 258 -2.31 -7.73 1.40
C VAL A 258 -2.73 -7.54 -0.05
N ARG A 259 -3.91 -8.05 -0.47
CA ARG A 259 -4.36 -7.87 -1.86
C ARG A 259 -4.59 -6.41 -2.21
N SER A 260 -5.01 -5.62 -1.22
CA SER A 260 -5.18 -4.18 -1.37
C SER A 260 -3.83 -3.47 -1.45
N ALA A 261 -2.84 -3.88 -0.65
CA ALA A 261 -1.47 -3.36 -0.68
C ALA A 261 -0.77 -3.65 -2.02
N MET A 262 -0.91 -4.87 -2.55
CA MET A 262 -0.34 -5.29 -3.84
C MET A 262 -0.81 -4.45 -5.05
N ARG A 263 -1.89 -3.66 -4.92
CA ARG A 263 -2.33 -2.72 -5.97
C ARG A 263 -1.45 -1.46 -6.06
N TYR A 264 -0.68 -1.19 -5.02
CA TYR A 264 0.19 -0.01 -4.90
C TYR A 264 1.67 -0.34 -5.08
N ILE A 265 2.03 -1.61 -4.91
CA ILE A 265 3.34 -2.15 -5.25
C ILE A 265 3.28 -2.47 -6.74
N ASP A 266 3.68 -1.51 -7.56
CA ASP A 266 3.98 -1.82 -8.95
C ASP A 266 5.20 -2.76 -8.94
N ALA A 267 5.13 -3.86 -9.70
CA ALA A 267 6.23 -4.81 -9.81
C ALA A 267 7.50 -4.04 -10.23
N ALA A 268 8.61 -4.31 -9.54
CA ALA A 268 9.91 -3.73 -9.85
C ALA A 268 10.16 -3.86 -11.36
N ASP A 269 10.10 -2.73 -12.06
CA ASP A 269 10.22 -2.61 -13.51
C ASP A 269 9.31 -3.59 -14.32
N PRO A 270 8.11 -3.19 -14.77
CA PRO A 270 7.25 -4.05 -15.57
C PRO A 270 7.87 -4.49 -16.91
N PHE A 271 8.90 -3.79 -17.38
CA PHE A 271 9.65 -4.16 -18.57
C PHE A 271 10.93 -4.93 -18.23
N ALA A 272 11.33 -4.96 -16.95
CA ALA A 272 12.54 -5.58 -16.44
C ALA A 272 13.77 -5.23 -17.29
N GLN A 273 13.78 -4.07 -17.94
CA GLN A 273 14.72 -3.74 -19.02
C GLN A 273 16.14 -3.89 -18.53
N HIS A 274 16.48 -3.31 -17.38
CA HIS A 274 17.84 -3.42 -16.83
C HIS A 274 18.23 -4.88 -16.54
N ARG A 275 17.30 -5.72 -16.07
CA ARG A 275 17.57 -7.15 -15.81
C ARG A 275 17.72 -7.94 -17.10
N ILE A 276 16.92 -7.62 -18.11
CA ILE A 276 16.97 -8.23 -19.44
C ILE A 276 18.28 -7.82 -20.14
N GLU A 277 18.61 -6.54 -20.15
CA GLU A 277 19.87 -6.01 -20.71
C GLU A 277 21.10 -6.59 -20.00
N ALA A 278 21.07 -6.70 -18.66
CA ALA A 278 22.15 -7.36 -17.92
C ALA A 278 22.30 -8.84 -18.28
N ALA A 279 21.21 -9.54 -18.59
CA ALA A 279 21.24 -10.94 -19.03
C ALA A 279 21.61 -11.11 -20.51
N LEU A 280 21.33 -10.10 -21.34
CA LEU A 280 21.66 -10.05 -22.77
C LEU A 280 23.07 -9.51 -23.02
N ALA A 281 23.70 -8.87 -22.02
CA ALA A 281 25.05 -8.36 -22.13
C ALA A 281 25.99 -9.48 -22.59
N PRO A 282 26.75 -9.28 -23.68
CA PRO A 282 27.67 -10.31 -24.15
C PRO A 282 28.66 -10.65 -23.04
N PRO A 283 29.10 -11.92 -22.92
CA PRO A 283 30.16 -12.26 -21.99
C PRO A 283 31.34 -11.34 -22.27
N PRO A 284 32.01 -10.81 -21.22
CA PRO A 284 33.14 -9.93 -21.41
C PRO A 284 34.11 -10.58 -22.39
N ALA A 285 34.53 -9.84 -23.41
CA ALA A 285 35.47 -10.32 -24.40
C ALA A 285 36.65 -10.96 -23.67
N THR A 286 36.87 -12.25 -23.92
CA THR A 286 38.04 -12.96 -23.42
C THR A 286 39.26 -12.23 -23.94
N LEU A 287 39.86 -11.38 -23.10
CA LEU A 287 41.21 -10.91 -23.30
C LEU A 287 42.12 -12.15 -23.42
N PRO A 288 43.12 -12.15 -24.32
CA PRO A 288 44.10 -13.23 -24.36
C PRO A 288 44.67 -13.41 -22.96
N SER A 289 44.56 -14.63 -22.44
CA SER A 289 45.09 -14.98 -21.13
C SER A 289 46.59 -14.66 -21.10
N ALA A 290 46.97 -13.66 -20.30
CA ALA A 290 48.36 -13.48 -19.91
C ALA A 290 48.87 -14.78 -19.26
N PRO A 291 50.14 -15.15 -19.46
CA PRO A 291 50.70 -16.32 -18.78
C PRO A 291 50.50 -16.16 -17.27
N PRO A 292 50.19 -17.26 -16.56
CA PRO A 292 49.80 -17.19 -15.16
C PRO A 292 50.93 -16.55 -14.34
N PRO A 293 50.66 -15.46 -13.59
CA PRO A 293 51.65 -14.97 -12.66
C PRO A 293 51.87 -16.03 -11.58
N GLU A 294 53.13 -16.21 -11.19
CA GLU A 294 53.53 -17.10 -10.11
C GLU A 294 52.63 -16.90 -8.89
N ARG A 295 52.03 -18.00 -8.43
CA ARG A 295 51.18 -18.00 -7.24
C ARG A 295 52.03 -17.58 -6.04
N ARG A 296 51.89 -16.31 -5.62
CA ARG A 296 52.15 -15.96 -4.22
C ARG A 296 51.12 -16.71 -3.37
N PRO A 297 51.51 -17.27 -2.21
CA PRO A 297 50.58 -17.94 -1.32
C PRO A 297 49.53 -16.93 -0.85
N THR A 298 48.33 -17.03 -1.42
CA THR A 298 47.13 -16.40 -0.89
C THR A 298 46.76 -17.15 0.39
N VAL A 299 46.78 -16.43 1.51
CA VAL A 299 46.17 -16.89 2.76
C VAL A 299 44.72 -17.29 2.46
N PRO A 300 44.29 -18.52 2.77
CA PRO A 300 42.90 -18.92 2.56
C PRO A 300 41.98 -18.01 3.39
N PRO A 301 40.85 -17.52 2.83
CA PRO A 301 39.84 -16.88 3.67
C PRO A 301 39.42 -17.89 4.73
N LYS A 302 39.38 -17.45 5.99
CA LYS A 302 38.92 -18.30 7.11
C LYS A 302 37.60 -18.96 6.71
N PRO A 303 37.44 -20.29 6.84
CA PRO A 303 36.18 -20.95 6.57
C PRO A 303 35.12 -20.32 7.49
N VAL A 304 34.14 -19.64 6.90
CA VAL A 304 32.94 -19.28 7.63
C VAL A 304 32.20 -20.60 7.83
N PRO A 305 31.85 -20.96 9.07
CA PRO A 305 31.14 -22.20 9.33
C PRO A 305 29.73 -22.15 8.71
N GLU A 306 29.44 -23.04 7.77
CA GLU A 306 28.14 -23.16 7.11
C GLU A 306 27.56 -24.57 7.37
N THR A 307 26.26 -24.64 7.63
CA THR A 307 25.53 -25.91 7.83
C THR A 307 24.50 -26.08 6.74
N ARG A 308 24.49 -27.27 6.15
CA ARG A 308 23.55 -27.65 5.09
C ARG A 308 22.40 -28.41 5.69
N LEU A 309 21.19 -27.93 5.45
CA LEU A 309 19.97 -28.55 5.96
C LEU A 309 19.08 -29.00 4.81
N THR A 310 18.39 -30.11 5.02
CA THR A 310 17.34 -30.60 4.14
C THR A 310 15.99 -30.15 4.68
N VAL A 311 15.15 -29.55 3.85
CA VAL A 311 13.80 -29.08 4.21
C VAL A 311 12.77 -29.95 3.50
N ASP A 312 11.97 -30.66 4.28
CA ASP A 312 10.79 -31.39 3.86
C ASP A 312 9.55 -30.51 4.09
N LEU A 313 8.84 -30.15 3.01
CA LEU A 313 7.69 -29.24 3.08
C LEU A 313 6.40 -29.90 2.54
N TYR A 314 5.43 -30.07 3.43
CA TYR A 314 4.07 -30.47 3.10
C TYR A 314 3.12 -29.26 3.22
N ILE A 315 2.19 -29.12 2.26
CA ILE A 315 1.22 -28.01 2.25
C ILE A 315 -0.20 -28.55 2.06
N GLU A 316 -1.07 -28.24 3.00
CA GLU A 316 -2.49 -28.53 2.98
C GLU A 316 -3.36 -27.26 2.95
N ARG A 317 -4.59 -27.37 2.47
CA ARG A 317 -5.54 -26.23 2.46
C ARG A 317 -6.38 -26.33 3.72
N ASN A 318 -6.60 -25.21 4.38
CA ASN A 318 -7.52 -25.17 5.53
C ASN A 318 -8.98 -25.41 5.08
N SER A 319 -9.27 -25.28 3.78
CA SER A 319 -10.58 -25.61 3.21
C SER A 319 -10.49 -26.04 1.75
N LYS A 320 -11.33 -27.01 1.35
CA LYS A 320 -11.45 -27.49 -0.04
C LYS A 320 -11.85 -26.41 -1.05
N PHE A 321 -12.46 -25.31 -0.58
CA PHE A 321 -12.93 -24.22 -1.42
C PHE A 321 -11.86 -23.15 -1.73
N VAL A 322 -10.67 -23.23 -1.11
CA VAL A 322 -9.59 -22.25 -1.29
C VAL A 322 -8.52 -22.79 -2.24
N ARG A 323 -8.14 -22.00 -3.24
CA ARG A 323 -7.03 -22.32 -4.16
C ARG A 323 -5.75 -21.64 -3.68
N GLY A 324 -5.12 -22.19 -2.64
CA GLY A 324 -3.95 -21.59 -1.97
C GLY A 324 -2.60 -22.29 -2.16
N LYS A 325 -2.56 -23.64 -2.30
CA LYS A 325 -1.32 -24.44 -2.23
C LYS A 325 -0.16 -23.95 -3.11
N SER A 326 -0.41 -23.74 -4.40
CA SER A 326 0.63 -23.29 -5.35
C SER A 326 1.16 -21.89 -5.05
N LYS A 327 0.34 -21.05 -4.40
CA LYS A 327 0.72 -19.71 -3.99
C LYS A 327 1.53 -19.74 -2.70
N ALA A 328 1.09 -20.52 -1.70
CA ALA A 328 1.81 -20.75 -0.46
C ALA A 328 3.22 -21.26 -0.71
N ARG A 329 3.35 -22.28 -1.57
CA ARG A 329 4.66 -22.82 -1.99
C ARG A 329 5.58 -21.74 -2.57
N ARG A 330 5.08 -20.98 -3.55
CA ARG A 330 5.88 -19.93 -4.20
C ARG A 330 6.36 -18.86 -3.22
N TRP A 331 5.51 -18.48 -2.26
CA TRP A 331 5.86 -17.48 -1.24
C TRP A 331 6.91 -18.01 -0.28
N ILE A 332 6.78 -19.24 0.19
CA ILE A 332 7.78 -19.90 1.04
C ILE A 332 9.13 -20.00 0.31
N GLU A 333 9.14 -20.42 -0.96
CA GLU A 333 10.36 -20.48 -1.77
C GLU A 333 11.00 -19.08 -1.94
N GLN A 334 10.19 -18.08 -2.26
CA GLN A 334 10.67 -16.73 -2.59
C GLN A 334 11.08 -15.88 -1.38
N PHE A 335 10.41 -16.04 -0.24
CA PHE A 335 10.59 -15.15 0.91
C PHE A 335 11.34 -15.80 2.05
N CYS A 336 11.28 -17.13 2.18
CA CYS A 336 11.94 -17.86 3.27
C CYS A 336 13.21 -18.55 2.75
N LEU A 337 13.06 -19.50 1.82
CA LEU A 337 14.15 -20.41 1.45
C LEU A 337 15.22 -19.76 0.57
N SER A 338 14.86 -18.83 -0.32
CA SER A 338 15.84 -18.18 -1.22
C SER A 338 16.91 -17.37 -0.49
N GLN A 339 16.67 -16.99 0.76
CA GLN A 339 17.65 -16.31 1.62
C GLN A 339 18.85 -17.22 1.96
N TYR A 340 18.66 -18.54 1.90
CA TYR A 340 19.63 -19.56 2.28
C TYR A 340 20.11 -20.40 1.09
N GLN A 341 20.29 -19.76 -0.07
CA GLN A 341 20.82 -20.40 -1.29
C GLN A 341 20.08 -21.69 -1.70
N MET A 342 18.75 -21.70 -1.56
CA MET A 342 17.95 -22.91 -1.75
C MET A 342 18.20 -23.65 -3.07
N ARG A 343 18.20 -24.97 -3.01
CA ARG A 343 18.20 -25.85 -4.20
C ARG A 343 17.07 -26.87 -4.10
N VAL A 344 16.41 -27.13 -5.22
CA VAL A 344 15.34 -28.15 -5.27
C VAL A 344 15.98 -29.51 -5.51
N PHE A 345 15.75 -30.42 -4.58
CA PHE A 345 16.30 -31.77 -4.60
C PHE A 345 15.36 -32.79 -5.27
N GLU A 346 14.03 -32.63 -5.11
CA GLU A 346 13.03 -33.54 -5.70
C GLU A 346 11.73 -32.78 -6.08
N GLN A 347 11.17 -33.04 -7.28
CA GLN A 347 10.03 -32.26 -7.79
C GLN A 347 8.65 -32.80 -7.40
N ARG A 348 8.52 -34.12 -7.15
CA ARG A 348 7.22 -34.76 -6.84
C ARG A 348 6.77 -34.55 -5.39
N ARG A 349 7.72 -34.55 -4.45
CA ARG A 349 7.57 -34.06 -3.08
C ARG A 349 8.68 -33.04 -2.87
N PRO A 350 8.37 -31.75 -2.74
CA PRO A 350 9.39 -30.72 -2.77
C PRO A 350 10.28 -30.80 -1.54
N ARG A 351 11.45 -31.41 -1.73
CA ARG A 351 12.59 -31.36 -0.82
C ARG A 351 13.54 -30.27 -1.26
N TYR A 352 14.00 -29.48 -0.31
CA TYR A 352 14.93 -28.39 -0.55
C TYR A 352 16.23 -28.62 0.22
N GLU A 353 17.35 -28.22 -0.35
CA GLU A 353 18.61 -28.05 0.37
C GLU A 353 18.80 -26.55 0.60
N ILE A 354 19.13 -26.17 1.84
CA ILE A 354 19.48 -24.79 2.19
C ILE A 354 20.83 -24.75 2.90
N VAL A 355 21.52 -23.62 2.79
CA VAL A 355 22.81 -23.37 3.44
C VAL A 355 22.64 -22.23 4.44
N MET A 356 22.75 -22.54 5.72
CA MET A 356 22.70 -21.55 6.79
C MET A 356 24.12 -21.19 7.24
N PRO A 357 24.45 -19.90 7.43
CA PRO A 357 25.81 -19.44 7.75
C PRO A 357 26.16 -19.61 9.24
N PHE A 358 25.87 -20.78 9.81
CA PHE A 358 26.14 -21.13 11.22
C PHE A 358 26.62 -22.59 11.29
N THR A 359 27.47 -22.95 12.24
CA THR A 359 28.02 -24.33 12.39
C THR A 359 27.07 -25.27 13.14
N ALA A 360 26.70 -24.89 14.36
CA ALA A 360 25.85 -25.65 15.27
C ALA A 360 25.61 -24.77 16.51
N GLY A 361 24.57 -25.09 17.29
CA GLY A 361 24.29 -24.43 18.56
C GLY A 361 23.20 -23.36 18.48
N PRO A 362 23.07 -22.51 19.52
CA PRO A 362 21.86 -21.72 19.77
C PRO A 362 21.54 -20.68 18.68
N GLU A 363 22.55 -20.22 17.94
CA GLU A 363 22.34 -19.28 16.82
C GLU A 363 21.70 -19.96 15.61
N LEU A 364 22.09 -21.21 15.32
CA LEU A 364 21.48 -22.02 14.27
C LEU A 364 20.04 -22.37 14.66
N GLU A 365 19.83 -22.84 15.89
CA GLU A 365 18.50 -23.18 16.41
C GLU A 365 17.54 -21.98 16.32
N LYS A 366 17.98 -20.81 16.79
CA LYS A 366 17.18 -19.58 16.70
C LYS A 366 16.88 -19.17 15.25
N ALA A 367 17.85 -19.33 14.34
CA ALA A 367 17.63 -19.03 12.92
C ALA A 367 16.62 -20.00 12.29
N ILE A 368 16.65 -21.27 12.68
CA ILE A 368 15.68 -22.29 12.25
C ILE A 368 14.29 -21.98 12.82
N GLU A 369 14.16 -21.62 14.10
CA GLU A 369 12.89 -21.23 14.72
C GLU A 369 12.24 -20.05 13.98
N VAL A 370 13.03 -19.01 13.67
CA VAL A 370 12.55 -17.85 12.91
C VAL A 370 12.11 -18.27 11.50
N LEU A 371 12.91 -19.10 10.82
CA LEU A 371 12.58 -19.59 9.49
C LEU A 371 11.27 -20.41 9.49
N LEU A 372 11.10 -21.31 10.47
CA LEU A 372 9.89 -22.10 10.65
C LEU A 372 8.67 -21.19 10.90
N ALA A 373 8.79 -20.20 11.77
CA ALA A 373 7.72 -19.24 12.06
C ALA A 373 7.31 -18.46 10.80
N ASP A 374 8.29 -17.96 10.03
CA ASP A 374 8.05 -17.23 8.78
C ASP A 374 7.36 -18.11 7.73
N MET A 375 7.74 -19.39 7.63
CA MET A 375 7.11 -20.34 6.72
C MET A 375 5.64 -20.57 7.08
N HIS A 376 5.33 -20.72 8.38
CA HIS A 376 3.95 -20.89 8.86
C HIS A 376 3.11 -19.63 8.62
N GLU A 377 3.64 -18.44 8.90
CA GLU A 377 2.94 -17.17 8.65
C GLU A 377 2.61 -17.00 7.15
N ASN A 378 3.56 -17.31 6.26
CA ASN A 378 3.35 -17.25 4.81
C ASN A 378 2.28 -18.25 4.31
N ALA A 379 2.21 -19.43 4.92
CA ALA A 379 1.18 -20.41 4.63
C ALA A 379 -0.21 -19.95 5.08
N ASP A 380 -0.32 -19.39 6.29
CA ASP A 380 -1.56 -18.88 6.86
C ASP A 380 -2.14 -17.71 6.04
N LEU A 381 -1.28 -16.80 5.57
CA LEU A 381 -1.67 -15.74 4.63
C LEU A 381 -2.27 -16.28 3.32
N CYS A 382 -1.94 -17.53 2.98
CA CYS A 382 -2.49 -18.26 1.84
C CYS A 382 -3.65 -19.21 2.21
N ASN A 383 -4.14 -19.17 3.47
CA ASN A 383 -5.15 -20.07 4.04
C ASN A 383 -4.76 -21.55 3.87
N CYS A 384 -3.47 -21.83 4.05
CA CYS A 384 -2.89 -23.14 3.96
C CYS A 384 -2.24 -23.49 5.30
N PHE A 385 -2.29 -24.76 5.64
CA PHE A 385 -1.53 -25.35 6.72
C PHE A 385 -0.26 -25.96 6.12
N ILE A 386 0.84 -25.94 6.87
CA ILE A 386 2.07 -26.62 6.46
C ILE A 386 2.55 -27.55 7.57
N GLU A 387 3.18 -28.63 7.15
CA GLU A 387 4.11 -29.39 8.00
C GLU A 387 5.47 -29.23 7.36
N VAL A 388 6.43 -28.71 8.13
CA VAL A 388 7.79 -28.50 7.68
C VAL A 388 8.72 -29.26 8.61
N THR A 389 9.75 -29.87 8.05
CA THR A 389 10.80 -30.51 8.85
C THR A 389 12.15 -30.16 8.25
N LEU A 390 13.05 -29.61 9.07
CA LEU A 390 14.44 -29.41 8.72
C LEU A 390 15.26 -30.56 9.31
N HIS A 391 16.20 -31.08 8.55
CA HIS A 391 17.12 -32.15 8.94
C HIS A 391 18.56 -31.73 8.66
N ASP A 392 19.42 -31.85 9.66
CA ASP A 392 20.86 -31.76 9.49
C ASP A 392 21.44 -33.16 9.28
N PRO A 393 21.95 -33.49 8.08
CA PRO A 393 22.48 -34.81 7.78
C PRO A 393 23.79 -35.13 8.49
N LEU A 394 24.49 -34.13 9.05
CA LEU A 394 25.76 -34.33 9.76
C LEU A 394 25.56 -34.67 11.23
N THR A 395 24.55 -34.05 11.86
CA THR A 395 24.26 -34.24 13.30
C THR A 395 23.04 -35.13 13.56
N ASP A 396 22.30 -35.48 12.51
CA ASP A 396 21.02 -36.20 12.56
C ASP A 396 19.95 -35.50 13.41
N THR A 397 20.03 -34.17 13.48
CA THR A 397 19.09 -33.34 14.24
C THR A 397 17.90 -32.95 13.37
N HIS A 398 16.72 -32.93 13.96
CA HIS A 398 15.47 -32.54 13.29
C HIS A 398 14.79 -31.37 14.00
N TRP A 399 14.21 -30.47 13.21
CA TRP A 399 13.39 -29.35 13.68
C TRP A 399 12.07 -29.33 12.90
N SER A 400 10.94 -29.09 13.55
CA SER A 400 9.59 -29.13 12.94
C SER A 400 8.73 -27.94 13.34
#